data_AF-A0A7J7K5Z9-F1
#
_entry.id   AF-A0A7J7K5Z9-F1
#
_cell.length_a   1.000
_cell.length_b   1.000
_cell.length_c   1.000
_cell.angle_alpha   90.00
_cell.angle_beta   90.00
_cell.angle_gamma   90.00
#
_symmetry.space_group_name_H-M   'P 1'
#
loop_
_entity.id
_entity.type
_entity.pdbx_description
1 polymer ?
#
loop_
_entity_poly.entity_id
_entity_poly.type
_entity_poly.pdbx_seq_one_letter_code
_entity_poly.pdbx_strand_id
1 'polypeptide(L)'
;MEQLFCGNKSTKWDTKELFDCCRADHGYTMDSKALQNLFEILSSYDTEQQRKFLSFVTGSPRLPVGGFRSLNPQLTIVRKAFSASENPDDFLPSVMTCVNYLKLPDYSSVDIMRSKLDTAASIGQLSFHLS
;
A
#
# COMPACT_ATOMS: atom_id res chain seq x y z
N MET A 1 14.80 24.90 22.32
CA MET A 1 15.59 23.65 22.29
C MET A 1 14.57 22.53 22.39
N GLU A 2 14.20 21.80 21.35
CA GLU A 2 15.00 21.23 20.26
C GLU A 2 14.25 21.33 18.92
N GLN A 3 14.80 22.09 17.97
CA GLN A 3 14.51 21.96 16.54
C GLN A 3 15.81 21.50 15.90
N LEU A 4 15.99 20.20 15.71
CA LEU A 4 16.87 19.63 14.69
C LEU A 4 16.77 18.10 14.70
N PHE A 5 16.07 17.53 13.73
CA PHE A 5 16.59 16.41 12.94
C PHE A 5 15.90 16.46 11.59
N CYS A 6 16.58 17.14 10.65
CA CYS A 6 16.22 17.14 9.25
C CYS A 6 16.20 15.71 8.74
N GLY A 7 15.02 15.27 8.33
CA GLY A 7 14.82 14.11 7.47
C GLY A 7 13.55 14.23 6.64
N ASN A 8 12.94 15.40 6.53
CA ASN A 8 11.75 15.56 5.69
C ASN A 8 12.17 15.93 4.26
N LYS A 9 12.91 15.03 3.61
CA LYS A 9 12.77 14.95 2.16
C LYS A 9 11.48 14.17 1.96
N SER A 10 10.42 14.88 1.55
CA SER A 10 9.29 14.25 0.86
C SER A 10 9.89 13.49 -0.31
N THR A 11 10.22 12.23 -0.04
CA THR A 11 10.90 11.35 -0.97
C THR A 11 9.75 10.70 -1.71
N LYS A 12 9.48 11.22 -2.91
CA LYS A 12 8.66 10.50 -3.86
C LYS A 12 9.17 9.06 -3.89
N TRP A 13 8.27 8.11 -3.69
CA TRP A 13 8.63 6.71 -3.73
C TRP A 13 9.00 6.35 -5.16
N ASP A 14 10.18 5.79 -5.34
CA ASP A 14 10.65 5.34 -6.64
C ASP A 14 10.08 3.94 -6.94
N THR A 15 9.61 3.72 -8.16
CA THR A 15 9.00 2.45 -8.54
C THR A 15 9.99 1.29 -8.40
N LYS A 16 11.26 1.48 -8.79
CA LYS A 16 12.30 0.45 -8.68
C LYS A 16 12.59 0.13 -7.22
N GLU A 17 12.62 1.13 -6.35
CA GLU A 17 12.75 0.87 -4.90
C GLU A 17 11.59 0.01 -4.39
N LEU A 18 10.34 0.36 -4.75
CA LEU A 18 9.15 -0.39 -4.36
C LEU A 18 9.19 -1.85 -4.85
N PHE A 19 9.66 -2.07 -6.08
CA PHE A 19 9.89 -3.42 -6.63
C PHE A 19 10.92 -4.21 -5.82
N ASP A 20 12.05 -3.60 -5.47
CA ASP A 20 13.12 -4.28 -4.75
C ASP A 20 12.75 -4.60 -3.29
N CYS A 21 11.86 -3.80 -2.69
CA CYS A 21 11.58 -3.86 -1.26
C CYS A 21 10.24 -4.52 -0.91
N CYS A 22 9.38 -4.85 -1.88
CA CYS A 22 8.13 -5.55 -1.66
C CYS A 22 8.19 -6.97 -2.18
N ARG A 23 7.30 -7.83 -1.68
CA ARG A 23 7.16 -9.22 -2.11
C ARG A 23 5.78 -9.45 -2.72
N ALA A 24 5.73 -10.13 -3.85
CA ALA A 24 4.48 -10.69 -4.38
C ALA A 24 4.32 -12.16 -3.96
N ASP A 25 3.11 -12.60 -3.67
CA ASP A 25 2.79 -14.00 -3.36
C ASP A 25 1.35 -14.35 -3.74
N HIS A 26 0.98 -15.64 -3.61
CA HIS A 26 -0.38 -16.18 -3.73
C HIS A 26 -1.19 -15.60 -4.90
N GLY A 27 -0.80 -15.99 -6.12
CA GLY A 27 -1.51 -15.60 -7.35
C GLY A 27 -1.04 -14.28 -7.96
N TYR A 28 -0.11 -13.58 -7.32
CA TYR A 28 0.69 -12.53 -7.95
C TYR A 28 2.17 -12.88 -8.00
N THR A 29 2.83 -12.27 -8.97
CA THR A 29 4.29 -12.23 -9.15
C THR A 29 4.71 -10.76 -9.27
N MET A 30 6.01 -10.48 -9.16
CA MET A 30 6.49 -9.11 -9.37
C MET A 30 6.17 -8.60 -10.79
N ASP A 31 6.09 -9.47 -11.79
CA ASP A 31 5.73 -9.11 -13.17
C ASP A 31 4.22 -8.89 -13.40
N SER A 32 3.38 -9.16 -12.40
CA SER A 32 1.92 -9.01 -12.54
C SER A 32 1.54 -7.56 -12.80
N LYS A 33 0.62 -7.34 -13.75
CA LYS A 33 0.11 -5.99 -14.08
C LYS A 33 -0.43 -5.26 -12.85
N ALA A 34 -1.04 -6.00 -11.92
CA ALA A 34 -1.53 -5.44 -10.66
C ALA A 34 -0.40 -4.81 -9.80
N LEU A 35 0.78 -5.43 -9.75
CA LEU A 35 1.95 -4.91 -9.01
C LEU A 35 2.54 -3.68 -9.71
N GLN A 36 2.66 -3.73 -11.04
CA GLN A 36 3.11 -2.59 -11.84
C GLN A 36 2.21 -1.37 -11.63
N ASN A 37 0.89 -1.56 -11.76
CA ASN A 37 -0.12 -0.51 -11.52
C ASN A 37 -0.04 0.03 -10.09
N LEU A 38 0.09 -0.85 -9.08
CA LEU A 38 0.20 -0.44 -7.70
C LEU A 38 1.41 0.48 -7.51
N PHE A 39 2.60 0.07 -7.97
CA PHE A 39 3.80 0.86 -7.76
C PHE A 39 3.80 2.17 -8.56
N GLU A 40 3.20 2.19 -9.75
CA GLU A 40 2.94 3.42 -10.49
C GLU A 40 2.07 4.39 -9.68
N ILE A 41 0.94 3.91 -9.14
CA ILE A 41 0.06 4.70 -8.27
C ILE A 41 0.83 5.24 -7.07
N LEU A 42 1.51 4.36 -6.32
CA LEU A 42 2.27 4.71 -5.12
C LEU A 42 3.37 5.74 -5.41
N SER A 43 4.08 5.63 -6.54
CA SER A 43 5.10 6.60 -6.95
C SER A 43 4.53 7.98 -7.31
N SER A 44 3.26 8.02 -7.71
CA SER A 44 2.55 9.26 -8.05
C SER A 44 1.91 9.94 -6.84
N TYR A 45 1.82 9.26 -5.69
CA TYR A 45 1.20 9.81 -4.48
C TYR A 45 1.95 11.01 -3.94
N ASP A 46 1.17 12.00 -3.51
CA ASP A 46 1.67 13.11 -2.71
C ASP A 46 1.93 12.68 -1.25
N THR A 47 2.45 13.62 -0.44
CA THR A 47 2.83 13.32 0.95
C THR A 47 1.64 12.91 1.82
N GLU A 48 0.44 13.44 1.56
CA GLU A 48 -0.75 13.10 2.35
C GLU A 48 -1.25 11.70 1.98
N GLN A 49 -1.34 11.40 0.68
CA GLN A 49 -1.72 10.09 0.17
C GLN A 49 -0.75 9.00 0.63
N GLN A 50 0.55 9.27 0.59
CA GLN A 50 1.58 8.37 1.13
C GLN A 50 1.34 8.04 2.61
N ARG A 51 1.08 9.06 3.43
CA ARG A 51 0.80 8.86 4.87
C ARG A 51 -0.45 8.03 5.10
N LYS A 52 -1.54 8.30 4.35
CA LYS A 52 -2.79 7.53 4.42
C LYS A 52 -2.55 6.07 4.07
N PHE A 53 -1.86 5.81 2.95
CA PHE A 53 -1.52 4.46 2.53
C PHE A 53 -0.65 3.72 3.55
N LEU A 54 0.39 4.37 4.10
CA LEU A 54 1.23 3.77 5.12
C LEU A 54 0.43 3.43 6.38
N SER A 55 -0.43 4.34 6.85
CA SER A 55 -1.31 4.08 7.99
C SER A 55 -2.22 2.89 7.72
N PHE A 56 -2.77 2.79 6.52
CA PHE A 56 -3.60 1.66 6.11
C PHE A 56 -2.83 0.35 6.14
N VAL A 57 -1.65 0.28 5.52
CA VAL A 57 -0.95 -1.00 5.31
C VAL A 57 -0.06 -1.42 6.49
N THR A 58 0.46 -0.47 7.27
CA THR A 58 1.40 -0.73 8.38
C THR A 58 0.86 -0.33 9.75
N GLY A 59 -0.25 0.40 9.83
CA GLY A 59 -0.73 1.03 11.06
C GLY A 59 0.03 2.31 11.46
N SER A 60 1.11 2.68 10.75
CA SER A 60 1.90 3.88 11.01
C SER A 60 1.85 4.84 9.81
N PRO A 61 1.68 6.16 10.00
CA PRO A 61 1.70 7.12 8.89
C PRO A 61 3.12 7.38 8.35
N ARG A 62 4.14 6.69 8.89
CA ARG A 62 5.55 6.88 8.53
C ARG A 62 6.27 5.53 8.48
N LEU A 63 7.19 5.41 7.52
CA LEU A 63 8.12 4.29 7.44
C LEU A 63 9.16 4.36 8.58
N PRO A 64 9.72 3.21 8.98
CA PRO A 64 10.90 3.17 9.85
C PRO A 64 12.12 3.85 9.18
N VAL A 65 13.14 4.11 9.99
CA VAL A 65 14.44 4.58 9.48
C VAL A 65 14.99 3.53 8.51
N GLY A 66 15.32 3.95 7.28
CA GLY A 66 15.71 3.06 6.18
C GLY A 66 14.58 2.69 5.21
N GLY A 67 13.38 3.26 5.37
CA GLY A 67 12.32 3.18 4.36
C GLY A 67 11.63 1.81 4.30
N PHE A 68 11.12 1.45 3.12
CA PHE A 68 10.38 0.19 2.94
C PHE A 68 11.23 -1.06 3.19
N ARG A 69 12.54 -1.00 2.88
CA ARG A 69 13.47 -2.11 3.13
C ARG A 69 13.61 -2.45 4.62
N SER A 70 13.31 -1.49 5.49
CA SER A 70 13.35 -1.67 6.94
C SER A 70 12.02 -2.16 7.54
N LEU A 71 10.98 -2.39 6.72
CA LEU A 71 9.75 -3.02 7.22
C LEU A 71 10.04 -4.45 7.64
N ASN A 72 9.66 -4.80 8.87
CA ASN A 72 9.80 -6.14 9.41
C ASN A 72 8.46 -6.59 10.02
N PRO A 73 7.76 -7.56 9.40
CA PRO A 73 8.12 -8.24 8.14
C PRO A 73 8.04 -7.33 6.91
N GLN A 74 8.64 -7.75 5.80
CA GLN A 74 8.58 -7.06 4.51
C GLN A 74 7.12 -6.95 4.03
N LEU A 75 6.78 -5.83 3.36
CA LEU A 75 5.46 -5.66 2.74
C LEU A 75 5.20 -6.76 1.69
N THR A 76 4.24 -7.63 1.98
CA THR A 76 3.82 -8.73 1.11
C THR A 76 2.47 -8.41 0.47
N ILE A 77 2.39 -8.52 -0.85
CA ILE A 77 1.23 -8.18 -1.67
C ILE A 77 0.74 -9.46 -2.34
N VAL A 78 -0.54 -9.76 -2.15
CA VAL A 78 -1.13 -10.99 -2.68
C VAL A 78 -2.44 -10.75 -3.39
N ARG A 79 -2.80 -11.69 -4.26
CA ARG A 79 -4.10 -11.65 -4.93
C ARG A 79 -5.20 -11.98 -3.92
N LYS A 80 -6.19 -11.10 -3.85
CA LYS A 80 -7.45 -11.41 -3.16
C LYS A 80 -8.27 -12.33 -4.05
N ALA A 81 -8.63 -13.50 -3.53
CA ALA A 81 -9.43 -14.50 -4.25
C ALA A 81 -10.91 -14.12 -4.23
N PHE A 82 -11.59 -14.40 -5.34
CA PHE A 82 -13.02 -14.19 -5.57
C PHE A 82 -13.60 -15.39 -6.31
N SER A 83 -14.90 -15.65 -6.13
CA SER A 83 -15.62 -16.61 -6.96
C SER A 83 -15.82 -16.08 -8.38
N ALA A 84 -16.10 -16.95 -9.35
CA ALA A 84 -16.28 -16.55 -10.75
C ALA A 84 -17.46 -15.60 -11.00
N SER A 85 -18.42 -15.54 -10.06
CA SER A 85 -19.58 -14.63 -10.12
C SER A 85 -19.32 -13.25 -9.52
N GLU A 86 -18.18 -13.06 -8.84
CA GLU A 86 -17.84 -11.80 -8.18
C GLU A 86 -16.90 -10.97 -9.06
N ASN A 87 -17.20 -9.68 -9.20
CA ASN A 87 -16.31 -8.75 -9.88
C ASN A 87 -15.29 -8.17 -8.88
N PRO A 88 -13.97 -8.37 -9.07
CA PRO A 88 -12.94 -7.81 -8.19
C PRO A 88 -13.03 -6.29 -8.02
N ASP A 89 -13.52 -5.57 -9.04
CA ASP A 89 -13.67 -4.11 -9.04
C ASP A 89 -14.66 -3.60 -8.00
N ASP A 90 -15.55 -4.45 -7.51
CA ASP A 90 -16.53 -4.04 -6.49
C ASP A 90 -15.93 -4.00 -5.09
N PHE A 91 -14.81 -4.68 -4.86
CA PHE A 91 -14.26 -4.90 -3.53
C PHE A 91 -13.08 -3.98 -3.20
N LEU A 92 -12.99 -3.59 -1.92
CA LEU A 92 -11.82 -2.89 -1.39
C LEU A 92 -10.66 -3.87 -1.14
N PRO A 93 -9.40 -3.38 -1.20
CA PRO A 93 -8.28 -4.13 -0.67
C PRO A 93 -8.42 -4.32 0.84
N SER A 94 -7.78 -5.35 1.38
CA SER A 94 -7.72 -5.57 2.82
C SER A 94 -6.29 -5.84 3.28
N VAL A 95 -6.03 -5.55 4.55
CA VAL A 95 -4.69 -5.55 5.13
C VAL A 95 -4.65 -6.36 6.42
N MET A 96 -3.50 -6.94 6.69
CA MET A 96 -3.14 -7.44 8.01
C MET A 96 -1.88 -6.67 8.44
N THR A 97 -2.11 -5.57 9.16
CA THR A 97 -1.06 -4.58 9.47
C THR A 97 0.06 -5.17 10.32
N CYS A 98 -0.26 -6.05 11.27
CA CYS A 98 0.73 -6.72 12.13
C CYS A 98 1.81 -7.49 11.36
N VAL A 99 1.52 -7.88 10.11
CA VAL A 99 2.42 -8.64 9.26
C VAL A 99 2.68 -7.98 7.91
N ASN A 100 2.41 -6.66 7.79
CA ASN A 100 2.58 -5.87 6.56
C ASN A 100 2.08 -6.62 5.31
N TYR A 101 0.83 -7.06 5.33
CA TYR A 101 0.31 -7.95 4.30
C TYR A 101 -0.93 -7.34 3.64
N LEU A 102 -0.83 -7.06 2.34
CA LEU A 102 -1.86 -6.44 1.51
C LEU A 102 -2.53 -7.48 0.60
N LYS A 103 -3.83 -7.71 0.77
CA LYS A 103 -4.67 -8.49 -0.15
C LYS A 103 -5.30 -7.53 -1.15
N LEU A 104 -4.81 -7.58 -2.40
CA LEU A 104 -5.18 -6.68 -3.47
C LEU A 104 -6.04 -7.42 -4.51
N PRO A 105 -7.28 -6.97 -4.78
CA PRO A 105 -8.06 -7.46 -5.91
C PRO A 105 -7.37 -7.25 -7.26
N ASP A 106 -7.68 -8.11 -8.23
CA ASP A 106 -7.15 -8.01 -9.60
C ASP A 106 -8.01 -7.04 -10.40
N TYR A 107 -7.83 -5.75 -10.12
CA TYR A 107 -8.64 -4.67 -10.68
C TYR A 107 -8.47 -4.55 -12.20
N SER A 108 -9.55 -4.25 -12.90
CA SER A 108 -9.55 -4.15 -14.37
C SER A 108 -8.77 -2.93 -14.89
N SER A 109 -8.64 -1.86 -14.10
CA SER A 109 -7.92 -0.64 -14.47
C SER A 109 -7.13 0.00 -13.32
N VAL A 110 -6.14 0.82 -13.68
CA VAL A 110 -5.32 1.60 -12.73
C VAL A 110 -6.17 2.64 -11.98
N ASP A 111 -7.17 3.23 -12.63
CA ASP A 111 -8.06 4.23 -12.02
C ASP A 111 -8.95 3.60 -10.93
N ILE A 112 -9.48 2.40 -11.18
CA ILE A 112 -10.25 1.64 -10.19
C ILE A 112 -9.37 1.29 -9.01
N MET A 113 -8.16 0.78 -9.27
CA MET A 113 -7.19 0.45 -8.21
C MET A 113 -6.88 1.67 -7.33
N ARG A 114 -6.59 2.82 -7.94
CA ARG A 114 -6.33 4.08 -7.22
C ARG A 114 -7.53 4.48 -6.36
N SER A 115 -8.73 4.51 -6.95
CA SER A 115 -9.96 4.87 -6.24
C SER A 115 -10.22 3.97 -5.03
N LYS A 116 -10.01 2.64 -5.18
CA LYS A 116 -10.22 1.67 -4.11
C LYS A 116 -9.16 1.76 -3.01
N LEU A 117 -7.90 2.00 -3.37
CA LEU A 117 -6.82 2.25 -2.40
C LEU A 117 -7.09 3.52 -1.59
N ASP A 118 -7.45 4.61 -2.24
CA ASP A 118 -7.73 5.90 -1.59
C ASP A 118 -8.95 5.79 -0.65
N THR A 119 -9.98 5.08 -1.11
CA THR A 119 -11.17 4.79 -0.30
C THR A 119 -10.83 3.95 0.93
N ALA A 120 -10.11 2.83 0.76
CA ALA A 120 -9.72 1.95 1.86
C ALA A 120 -8.81 2.66 2.87
N ALA A 121 -7.86 3.46 2.38
CA ALA A 121 -6.94 4.22 3.22
C ALA A 121 -7.66 5.32 4.03
N SER A 122 -8.73 5.90 3.50
CA SER A 122 -9.56 6.88 4.21
C SER A 122 -10.47 6.21 5.24
N ILE A 123 -11.08 5.06 4.90
CA ILE A 123 -11.96 4.32 5.83
C ILE A 123 -11.16 3.75 7.01
N GLY A 124 -9.96 3.21 6.77
CA GLY A 124 -9.10 2.66 7.82
C GLY A 124 -8.83 3.66 8.95
N GLN A 125 -8.76 4.96 8.65
CA GLN A 125 -8.55 6.01 9.65
C GLN A 125 -9.76 6.23 10.58
N LEU A 126 -10.98 6.05 10.07
CA LEU A 126 -12.20 6.20 10.87
C LEU A 126 -12.37 5.06 11.88
N SER A 127 -11.87 3.86 11.56
CA SER A 127 -11.99 2.69 12.44
C SER A 127 -11.14 2.80 13.72
N PHE A 128 -10.10 3.63 13.75
CA PHE A 128 -9.24 3.82 14.94
C PHE A 128 -9.76 4.86 15.93
N HIS A 129 -10.77 5.65 15.57
CA HIS A 129 -11.34 6.68 16.45
C HIS A 129 -12.58 6.22 17.24
N LEU A 130 -13.05 4.99 17.02
CA LEU A 130 -14.28 4.46 17.63
C LEU A 130 -14.05 3.39 18.71
N SER A 131 -12.82 3.26 19.22
CA SER A 131 -12.45 2.36 20.33
C SER A 131 -12.09 3.12 21.59
#